data_AF-A0A645FB34-F1
#
_entry.id   AF-A0A645FB34-F1
#
_cell.length_a   1.000
_cell.length_b   1.000
_cell.length_c   1.000
_cell.angle_alpha   90.00
_cell.angle_beta   90.00
_cell.angle_gamma   90.00
#
_symmetry.space_group_name_H-M   'P 1'
#
loop_
_entity.id
_entity.type
_entity.pdbx_description
1 polymer ?
#
loop_
_entity_poly.entity_id
_entity_poly.type
_entity_poly.pdbx_seq_one_letter_code
_entity_poly.pdbx_strand_id
1 'polypeptide(L)'
;MQVLPSTAKKFDIVDLYDPEQNIKAGTLFIKRLTSLYNSHEIDSVNRVKFILAAYNAGEGRVEDIRRAADYKKINRFEWDSLKQVIPYMSIHGELPEELLRHGKFKGTETINFVDEILNRYENYKMLVKK
;
A
#
# COMPACT_ATOMS: atom_id res chain seq x y z
N MET A 1 8.33 -12.83 2.36
CA MET A 1 7.82 -11.57 1.81
C MET A 1 6.44 -11.67 1.15
N GLN A 2 5.83 -12.85 0.97
CA GLN A 2 4.43 -13.00 0.51
C GLN A 2 4.13 -12.29 -0.84
N VAL A 3 5.13 -12.19 -1.72
CA VAL A 3 4.96 -11.62 -3.05
C VAL A 3 4.12 -12.56 -3.91
N LEU A 4 3.13 -12.04 -4.64
CA LEU A 4 2.36 -12.84 -5.58
C LEU A 4 3.25 -13.33 -6.74
N PRO A 5 3.06 -14.56 -7.26
CA PRO A 5 3.83 -15.06 -8.40
C PRO A 5 3.78 -14.15 -9.64
N SER A 6 2.65 -13.49 -9.89
CA SER A 6 2.49 -12.52 -10.97
C SER A 6 3.37 -11.28 -10.81
N THR A 7 3.64 -10.85 -9.58
CA THR A 7 4.57 -9.76 -9.26
C THR A 7 6.02 -10.23 -9.36
N ALA A 8 6.33 -11.42 -8.86
CA ALA A 8 7.67 -12.01 -8.90
C ALA A 8 8.18 -12.21 -10.34
N LYS A 9 7.30 -12.64 -11.25
CA LYS A 9 7.61 -12.77 -12.69
C LYS A 9 8.09 -11.48 -13.34
N LYS A 10 7.68 -10.30 -12.85
CA LYS A 10 8.13 -9.00 -13.37
C LYS A 10 9.59 -8.70 -13.03
N PHE A 11 10.19 -9.49 -12.14
CA PHE A 11 11.54 -9.32 -11.62
C PHE A 11 12.43 -10.53 -11.91
N ASP A 12 12.01 -11.39 -12.85
CA ASP A 12 12.72 -12.63 -13.23
C ASP A 12 13.00 -13.56 -12.03
N ILE A 13 12.12 -13.55 -11.03
CA ILE A 13 12.18 -14.45 -9.88
C ILE A 13 11.41 -15.72 -10.20
N VAL A 14 12.10 -16.86 -10.11
CA VAL A 14 11.59 -18.16 -10.55
C VAL A 14 11.12 -19.04 -9.39
N ASP A 15 11.70 -18.86 -8.21
CA ASP A 15 11.33 -19.61 -7.00
C ASP A 15 11.10 -18.67 -5.81
N LEU A 16 9.85 -18.61 -5.33
CA LEU A 16 9.46 -17.84 -4.15
C LEU A 16 9.59 -18.64 -2.85
N TYR A 17 9.85 -19.95 -2.91
CA TYR A 17 10.13 -20.78 -1.74
C TYR A 17 11.59 -20.68 -1.32
N ASP A 18 12.48 -20.33 -2.24
CA ASP A 18 13.85 -19.92 -1.93
C ASP A 18 13.85 -18.59 -1.13
N PRO A 19 14.39 -18.55 0.10
CA PRO A 19 14.34 -17.35 0.94
C PRO A 19 15.04 -16.14 0.33
N GLU A 20 16.17 -16.34 -0.36
CA GLU A 20 16.95 -15.25 -0.95
C GLU A 20 16.17 -14.59 -2.11
N GLN A 21 15.66 -15.40 -3.03
CA GLN A 21 14.79 -14.93 -4.11
C GLN A 21 13.51 -14.30 -3.58
N ASN A 22 12.91 -14.83 -2.51
CA ASN A 22 11.72 -14.26 -1.91
C ASN A 22 11.98 -12.86 -1.32
N ILE A 23 13.11 -12.67 -0.63
CA ILE A 23 13.55 -11.36 -0.13
C ILE A 23 13.86 -10.41 -1.28
N LYS A 24 14.56 -10.88 -2.31
CA LYS A 24 14.87 -10.11 -3.52
C LYS A 24 13.60 -9.63 -4.23
N ALA A 25 12.60 -10.49 -4.40
CA ALA A 25 11.31 -10.13 -4.98
C ALA A 25 10.63 -9.02 -4.18
N GLY A 26 10.60 -9.15 -2.85
CA GLY A 26 9.99 -8.15 -1.96
C GLY A 26 10.70 -6.79 -2.03
N THR A 27 12.03 -6.78 -1.99
CA THR A 27 12.82 -5.54 -2.05
C THR A 27 12.75 -4.85 -3.41
N LEU A 28 12.74 -5.60 -4.51
CA LEU A 28 12.52 -5.05 -5.86
C LEU A 28 11.12 -4.46 -6.01
N PHE A 29 10.11 -5.12 -5.44
CA PHE A 29 8.75 -4.58 -5.46
C PHE A 29 8.64 -3.29 -4.65
N ILE A 30 9.22 -3.25 -3.44
CA ILE A 30 9.30 -2.03 -2.63
C ILE A 30 10.03 -0.93 -3.40
N LYS A 31 11.18 -1.21 -4.04
CA LYS A 31 11.91 -0.23 -4.85
C LYS A 31 11.05 0.38 -5.95
N ARG A 32 10.29 -0.45 -6.67
CA ARG A 32 9.34 0.02 -7.70
C ARG A 32 8.27 0.94 -7.09
N LEU A 33 7.67 0.55 -5.97
CA LEU A 33 6.65 1.36 -5.30
C LEU A 33 7.22 2.67 -4.77
N THR A 34 8.46 2.66 -4.26
CA THR A 34 9.18 3.88 -3.86
C THR A 34 9.31 4.85 -5.03
N SER A 35 9.68 4.37 -6.21
CA SER A 35 9.73 5.21 -7.41
C SER A 35 8.35 5.73 -7.81
N LEU A 36 7.30 4.90 -7.70
CA LEU A 36 5.92 5.29 -8.01
C LEU A 36 5.41 6.43 -7.11
N TYR A 37 5.72 6.40 -5.82
CA TYR A 37 5.27 7.41 -4.85
C TYR A 37 6.30 8.53 -4.58
N ASN A 38 7.30 8.68 -5.45
CA ASN A 38 8.28 9.76 -5.36
C ASN A 38 7.72 11.08 -5.92
N SER A 39 6.71 11.64 -5.24
CA SER A 39 6.17 12.98 -5.50
C SER A 39 6.61 13.95 -4.40
N HIS A 40 6.73 15.23 -4.76
CA HIS A 40 6.97 16.33 -3.82
C HIS A 40 5.72 16.64 -2.96
N GLU A 41 4.54 16.21 -3.40
CA GLU A 41 3.27 16.40 -2.67
C GLU A 41 3.09 15.39 -1.53
N ILE A 42 3.80 14.26 -1.58
CA ILE A 42 3.75 13.20 -0.57
C ILE A 42 5.03 13.28 0.26
N ASP A 43 4.88 13.67 1.53
CA ASP A 43 6.00 13.71 2.47
C ASP A 43 6.60 12.32 2.71
N SER A 44 7.78 12.28 3.33
CA SER A 44 8.54 11.05 3.53
C SER A 44 7.82 10.02 4.41
N VAL A 45 7.04 10.45 5.40
CA VAL A 45 6.30 9.56 6.31
C VAL A 45 5.13 8.93 5.57
N ASN A 46 4.36 9.75 4.86
CA ASN A 46 3.24 9.29 4.05
C ASN A 46 3.69 8.41 2.90
N ARG A 47 4.86 8.69 2.29
CA ARG A 47 5.43 7.84 1.23
C ARG A 47 5.61 6.40 1.69
N VAL A 48 6.14 6.18 2.89
CA VAL A 48 6.27 4.84 3.47
C VAL A 48 4.90 4.17 3.62
N LYS A 49 3.92 4.88 4.17
CA LYS A 49 2.54 4.38 4.34
C LYS A 49 1.90 3.99 3.00
N PHE A 50 2.06 4.81 1.96
CA PHE A 50 1.58 4.50 0.60
C PHE A 50 2.25 3.28 -0.01
N ILE A 51 3.56 3.13 0.15
CA ILE A 51 4.30 1.94 -0.30
C ILE A 51 3.74 0.69 0.39
N LEU A 52 3.56 0.73 1.71
CA LEU A 52 3.02 -0.41 2.47
C LEU A 52 1.58 -0.73 2.05
N ALA A 53 0.73 0.27 1.90
CA ALA A 53 -0.64 0.10 1.44
C ALA A 53 -0.70 -0.53 0.04
N ALA A 54 0.14 -0.05 -0.89
CA ALA A 54 0.22 -0.58 -2.25
C ALA A 54 0.86 -1.97 -2.32
N TYR A 55 1.78 -2.29 -1.41
CA TYR A 55 2.35 -3.63 -1.28
C TYR A 55 1.29 -4.65 -0.89
N ASN A 56 0.39 -4.29 0.02
CA ASN A 56 -0.70 -5.16 0.48
C ASN A 56 -1.90 -5.20 -0.50
N ALA A 57 -2.41 -4.04 -0.91
CA ALA A 57 -3.66 -3.93 -1.67
C ALA A 57 -3.48 -3.80 -3.19
N GLY A 58 -2.25 -3.56 -3.65
CA GLY A 58 -1.92 -3.18 -5.02
C GLY A 58 -1.99 -1.67 -5.27
N GLU A 59 -1.12 -1.15 -6.15
CA GLU A 59 -1.09 0.29 -6.44
C GLU A 59 -2.39 0.84 -7.06
N GLY A 60 -3.08 0.02 -7.85
CA GLY A 60 -4.35 0.42 -8.46
C GLY A 60 -5.43 0.67 -7.41
N ARG A 61 -5.46 -0.15 -6.36
CA ARG A 61 -6.39 0.03 -5.24
C ARG A 61 -6.11 1.30 -4.48
N VAL A 62 -4.83 1.60 -4.22
CA VAL A 62 -4.44 2.84 -3.55
C VAL A 62 -4.83 4.07 -4.37
N GLU A 63 -4.72 4.01 -5.70
CA GLU A 63 -5.18 5.10 -6.56
C GLU A 63 -6.71 5.24 -6.56
N ASP A 64 -7.48 4.16 -6.46
CA ASP A 64 -8.93 4.23 -6.26
C ASP A 64 -9.28 4.97 -4.95
N ILE A 65 -8.56 4.68 -3.85
CA ILE A 65 -8.72 5.39 -2.57
C ILE A 65 -8.42 6.89 -2.74
N ARG A 66 -7.35 7.24 -3.47
CA ARG A 66 -6.98 8.64 -3.72
C ARG A 66 -8.03 9.39 -4.56
N ARG A 67 -8.59 8.75 -5.59
CA ARG A 67 -9.70 9.33 -6.37
C ARG A 67 -10.97 9.51 -5.53
N ALA A 68 -11.27 8.55 -4.66
CA ALA A 68 -12.37 8.66 -3.71
C ALA A 68 -12.16 9.84 -2.73
N ALA A 69 -10.92 10.07 -2.29
CA ALA A 69 -10.58 11.22 -1.46
C ALA A 69 -10.76 12.55 -2.18
N ASP A 70 -10.31 12.68 -3.44
CA ASP A 70 -10.56 13.88 -4.23
C ASP A 70 -12.06 14.18 -4.39
N TYR A 71 -12.85 13.15 -4.70
CA TYR A 71 -14.30 13.27 -4.81
C TYR A 71 -14.94 13.75 -3.49
N LYS A 72 -14.45 13.24 -2.36
CA LYS A 72 -14.90 13.62 -1.01
C LYS A 72 -14.20 14.87 -0.46
N LYS A 73 -13.34 15.53 -1.24
CA LYS A 73 -12.53 16.71 -0.84
C LYS A 73 -11.65 16.47 0.40
N ILE A 74 -11.10 15.26 0.51
CA ILE A 74 -10.16 14.83 1.55
C ILE A 74 -8.75 14.85 0.97
N ASN A 75 -7.74 15.16 1.80
CA ASN A 75 -6.35 15.21 1.36
C ASN A 75 -5.87 13.86 0.80
N ARG A 76 -5.62 13.81 -0.52
CA ARG A 76 -5.17 12.60 -1.23
C ARG A 76 -3.69 12.24 -1.05
N PHE A 77 -2.93 13.08 -0.36
CA PHE A 77 -1.47 12.94 -0.18
C PHE A 77 -1.09 12.46 1.23
N GLU A 78 -2.07 12.23 2.10
CA GLU A 78 -1.87 11.78 3.47
C GLU A 78 -2.65 10.50 3.75
N TRP A 79 -1.94 9.42 4.13
CA TRP A 79 -2.54 8.10 4.32
C TRP A 79 -3.63 8.09 5.40
N ASP A 80 -3.41 8.78 6.52
CA ASP A 80 -4.39 8.80 7.61
C ASP A 80 -5.66 9.57 7.23
N SER A 81 -5.54 10.61 6.39
CA SER A 81 -6.68 11.26 5.75
C SER A 81 -7.44 10.30 4.83
N LEU A 82 -6.74 9.50 4.02
CA LEU A 82 -7.36 8.51 3.12
C LEU A 82 -8.16 7.41 3.84
N LYS A 83 -7.83 7.08 5.09
CA LYS A 83 -8.61 6.10 5.88
C LYS A 83 -10.08 6.49 6.00
N GLN A 84 -10.40 7.78 5.97
CA GLN A 84 -11.76 8.31 6.09
C GLN A 84 -12.65 7.97 4.88
N VAL A 85 -12.08 7.72 3.69
CA VAL A 85 -12.89 7.40 2.51
C VAL A 85 -13.13 5.90 2.31
N ILE A 86 -12.30 5.05 2.89
CA ILE A 86 -12.36 3.59 2.72
C ILE A 86 -13.74 3.00 3.07
N PRO A 87 -14.47 3.43 4.12
CA PRO A 87 -15.81 2.92 4.41
C PRO A 87 -16.82 3.11 3.26
N TYR A 88 -16.71 4.21 2.50
CA TYR A 88 -17.57 4.50 1.36
C TYR A 88 -17.24 3.68 0.11
N MET A 89 -16.09 2.99 0.10
CA MET A 89 -15.69 2.10 -1.00
C MET A 89 -16.25 0.69 -0.86
N SER A 90 -16.88 0.38 0.29
CA SER A 90 -17.42 -0.95 0.59
C SER A 90 -18.64 -1.29 -0.28
N ILE A 91 -19.09 -2.55 -0.22
CA ILE A 91 -20.28 -3.01 -0.95
C ILE A 91 -21.54 -2.21 -0.59
N HIS A 92 -21.61 -1.65 0.63
CA HIS A 92 -22.71 -0.79 1.10
C HIS A 92 -22.40 0.70 0.97
N GLY A 93 -21.25 1.05 0.38
CA GLY A 93 -20.77 2.42 0.29
C GLY A 93 -21.27 3.16 -0.95
N GLU A 94 -21.55 4.45 -0.76
CA GLU A 94 -22.09 5.37 -1.76
C GLU A 94 -20.98 6.18 -2.46
N LEU A 95 -20.20 5.51 -3.30
CA LEU A 95 -19.28 6.14 -4.24
C LEU A 95 -19.66 5.77 -5.69
N PRO A 96 -19.54 6.72 -6.63
CA PRO A 96 -19.67 6.41 -8.06
C PRO A 96 -18.72 5.27 -8.48
N GLU A 97 -19.24 4.32 -9.27
CA GLU A 97 -18.51 3.10 -9.63
C GLU A 97 -17.25 3.39 -10.47
N GLU A 98 -17.25 4.46 -11.26
CA GLU A 98 -16.13 4.90 -12.08
C GLU A 98 -14.90 5.32 -11.26
N LEU A 99 -15.09 5.68 -9.98
CA LEU A 99 -14.00 5.98 -9.06
C LEU A 99 -13.31 4.69 -8.59
N LEU A 100 -14.04 3.57 -8.54
CA LEU A 100 -13.62 2.26 -8.03
C LEU A 100 -13.26 1.31 -9.18
N ARG A 101 -12.24 1.67 -9.99
CA ARG A 101 -11.82 0.90 -11.16
C ARG A 101 -11.40 -0.54 -10.84
N HIS A 102 -11.03 -0.83 -9.59
CA HIS A 102 -10.67 -2.16 -9.11
C HIS A 102 -11.79 -2.80 -8.26
N GLY A 103 -13.01 -2.27 -8.36
CA GLY A 103 -14.21 -2.72 -7.67
C GLY A 103 -14.29 -2.25 -6.22
N LYS A 104 -15.37 -2.67 -5.55
CA LYS A 104 -15.62 -2.38 -4.14
C LYS A 104 -14.46 -2.88 -3.26
N PHE A 105 -14.22 -2.19 -2.15
CA PHE A 105 -13.08 -2.41 -1.28
C PHE A 105 -13.44 -2.17 0.19
N LYS A 106 -13.08 -3.11 1.07
CA LYS A 106 -13.28 -2.96 2.52
C LYS A 106 -12.11 -2.25 3.21
N GLY A 107 -10.88 -2.43 2.70
CA GLY A 107 -9.65 -1.76 3.16
C GLY A 107 -9.19 -2.01 4.59
N THR A 108 -9.98 -2.68 5.45
CA THR A 108 -9.61 -2.98 6.84
C THR A 108 -8.29 -3.75 6.94
N GLU A 109 -8.09 -4.76 6.08
CA GLU A 109 -6.84 -5.54 6.06
C GLU A 109 -5.63 -4.66 5.73
N THR A 110 -5.76 -3.76 4.76
CA THR A 110 -4.69 -2.86 4.34
C THR A 110 -4.35 -1.83 5.40
N ILE A 111 -5.36 -1.26 6.07
CA ILE A 111 -5.15 -0.36 7.20
C ILE A 111 -4.36 -1.09 8.29
N ASN A 112 -4.84 -2.27 8.69
CA ASN A 112 -4.21 -3.08 9.74
C ASN A 112 -2.77 -3.47 9.36
N PHE A 113 -2.54 -3.84 8.10
CA PHE A 113 -1.21 -4.18 7.60
C PHE A 113 -0.24 -3.00 7.71
N VAL A 114 -0.65 -1.80 7.30
CA VAL A 114 0.21 -0.60 7.40
C VAL A 114 0.54 -0.32 8.86
N ASP A 115 -0.46 -0.32 9.74
CA ASP A 115 -0.28 0.00 11.15
C ASP A 115 0.59 -1.08 11.85
N GLU A 116 0.40 -2.37 11.53
CA GLU A 116 1.20 -3.48 12.07
C GLU A 116 2.68 -3.38 11.68
N ILE A 117 2.98 -3.12 10.41
CA ILE A 117 4.37 -3.04 9.93
C ILE A 117 5.10 -1.85 10.56
N LEU A 118 4.45 -0.69 10.68
CA LEU A 118 5.04 0.47 11.34
C LEU A 118 5.29 0.21 12.84
N ASN A 119 4.35 -0.42 13.53
CA ASN A 119 4.54 -0.82 14.92
C ASN A 119 5.70 -1.81 15.09
N ARG A 120 5.78 -2.81 14.19
CA ARG A 120 6.87 -3.78 14.19
C ARG A 120 8.22 -3.11 13.95
N TYR A 121 8.28 -2.13 13.04
CA TYR A 121 9.49 -1.36 12.77
C TYR A 121 9.96 -0.58 14.02
N GLU A 122 9.07 0.15 14.68
CA GLU A 122 9.44 0.87 15.91
C GLU A 122 9.87 -0.09 17.03
N ASN A 123 9.22 -1.26 17.16
CA ASN A 123 9.66 -2.29 18.09
C ASN A 123 11.08 -2.79 17.81
N TYR A 124 11.40 -3.08 16.55
CA TYR A 124 12.76 -3.51 16.18
C TYR A 124 13.81 -2.42 16.41
N LYS A 125 13.46 -1.16 16.12
CA LYS A 125 14.32 -0.01 16.37
C LYS A 125 14.61 0.20 17.85
N MET A 126 13.69 -0.14 18.76
CA MET A 126 13.93 -0.12 20.21
C MET A 126 14.87 -1.24 20.67
N LEU A 127 14.80 -2.42 20.04
CA LEU A 127 15.61 -3.59 20.41
C LEU A 127 17.06 -3.47 19.91
N VAL A 128 17.26 -2.85 18.74
CA VAL A 128 18.58 -2.62 18.17
C VAL A 128 19.14 -1.31 18.76
N LYS A 129 19.82 -1.40 19.91
CA LYS A 129 20.63 -0.30 20.44
C LYS A 129 21.68 0.09 19.38
N LYS A 130 21.80 1.39 19.09
CA LYS A 130 22.93 1.92 18.34
C LYS A 130 24.21 1.85 19.15
#